data_AF-A0A081BPW4-F1
#
_entry.id   AF-A0A081BPW4-F1
#
_cell.length_a   1.000
_cell.length_b   1.000
_cell.length_c   1.000
_cell.angle_alpha   90.00
_cell.angle_beta   90.00
_cell.angle_gamma   90.00
#
_symmetry.space_group_name_H-M   'P 1'
#
loop_
_entity.id
_entity.type
_entity.pdbx_description
1 polymer ?
#
loop_
_entity_poly.entity_id
_entity_poly.type
_entity_poly.pdbx_seq_one_letter_code
_entity_poly.pdbx_strand_id
1 'polypeptide(L)' 'MEAYKFETTVEENGVIRIPEIARFALRNVEIFLVFESTEHPPEMERERRVEQFLDKWTGILKGSDPDEAKHDYLRGKYT' A
#
# COMPACT_ATOMS: atom_id res chain seq x y z
N MET A 1 20.89 10.01 -5.43
CA MET A 1 20.22 9.03 -6.32
C MET A 1 19.31 9.81 -7.24
N GLU A 2 19.43 9.60 -8.55
CA GLU A 2 18.51 10.16 -9.54
C GLU A 2 17.58 9.04 -10.00
N ALA A 3 16.27 9.31 -9.97
CA ALA A 3 15.25 8.38 -10.42
C ALA A 3 14.47 9.02 -11.57
N TYR A 4 14.20 8.24 -12.61
CA TYR A 4 13.45 8.68 -13.78
C TYR A 4 12.20 7.79 -13.91
N LYS A 5 11.02 8.41 -13.89
CA LYS A 5 9.73 7.74 -14.07
C LYS A 5 9.11 8.20 -15.38
N PHE A 6 8.65 7.25 -16.17
CA PHE A 6 7.89 7.49 -17.39
C PHE A 6 6.92 6.32 -17.60
N GLU A 7 5.87 6.57 -18.38
CA GLU A 7 4.90 5.56 -18.79
C GLU A 7 5.18 5.17 -20.24
N THR A 8 5.06 3.89 -20.54
CA THR A 8 5.25 3.36 -21.89
C THR A 8 4.48 2.07 -22.06
N THR A 9 4.28 1.67 -23.30
CA THR A 9 3.62 0.40 -23.66
C THR A 9 4.67 -0.62 -24.05
N VAL A 10 4.41 -1.88 -23.75
CA VAL A 10 5.21 -3.00 -24.25
C VAL A 10 4.88 -3.20 -25.73
N GLU A 11 5.88 -3.14 -26.60
CA GLU A 11 5.70 -3.40 -28.03
C GLU A 11 5.27 -4.86 -28.28
N GLU A 12 4.70 -5.15 -29.46
CA GLU A 12 4.21 -6.50 -29.82
C GLU A 12 5.28 -7.59 -29.72
N ASN A 13 6.55 -7.22 -29.92
CA ASN A 13 7.71 -8.11 -29.80
C ASN A 13 8.24 -8.24 -28.36
N GLY A 14 7.53 -7.68 -27.36
CA GLY A 14 7.95 -7.69 -25.96
C GLY A 14 9.01 -6.65 -25.60
N VAL A 15 9.28 -5.67 -26.47
CA VAL A 15 10.31 -4.64 -26.23
C VAL A 15 9.73 -3.43 -25.50
N ILE A 16 10.45 -2.94 -24.49
CA ILE A 16 10.17 -1.67 -23.81
C ILE A 16 11.20 -0.63 -24.26
N ARG A 17 10.75 0.46 -24.88
CA ARG A 17 11.64 1.58 -25.23
C ARG A 17 11.74 2.54 -24.06
N ILE A 18 12.96 2.69 -23.53
CA ILE A 18 13.28 3.66 -22.50
C ILE A 18 13.76 4.95 -23.17
N PRO A 19 13.01 6.07 -23.07
CA PRO A 19 13.41 7.34 -23.67
C PRO A 19 14.68 7.87 -23.01
N GLU A 20 15.50 8.57 -23.79
CA GLU A 20 16.73 9.24 -23.33
C GLU A 20 17.78 8.32 -22.66
N ILE A 21 17.63 6.99 -22.76
CA ILE A 21 18.53 6.03 -22.08
C ILE A 21 19.99 6.15 -22.53
N ALA A 22 20.23 6.70 -23.72
CA ALA A 22 21.57 6.93 -24.27
C ALA A 22 22.46 7.77 -23.35
N ARG A 23 21.90 8.70 -22.55
CA ARG A 23 22.69 9.51 -21.60
C ARG A 23 23.26 8.69 -20.44
N PHE A 24 22.74 7.48 -20.22
CA PHE A 24 23.18 6.54 -19.19
C PHE A 24 24.02 5.39 -19.78
N ALA A 25 24.52 5.52 -21.01
CA ALA A 25 25.39 4.52 -21.62
C ALA A 25 26.58 4.17 -20.72
N LEU A 26 26.93 2.88 -20.66
CA LEU A 26 28.03 2.32 -19.86
C LEU A 26 27.87 2.49 -18.33
N ARG A 27 26.67 2.84 -17.84
CA ARG A 27 26.38 2.90 -16.40
C ARG A 27 25.52 1.71 -15.98
N ASN A 28 25.75 1.23 -14.76
CA ASN A 28 24.84 0.29 -14.11
C ASN A 28 23.59 1.05 -13.68
N VAL A 29 22.42 0.59 -14.13
CA VAL A 29 21.12 1.18 -13.81
C VAL A 29 20.20 0.10 -13.26
N GLU A 30 19.38 0.47 -12.30
CA GLU A 30 18.31 -0.37 -11.76
C GLU A 30 16.98 0.07 -12.40
N ILE A 31 16.18 -0.90 -12.85
CA ILE A 31 14.92 -0.66 -13.53
C ILE A 31 13.79 -1.25 -12.70
N PHE A 32 12.83 -0.41 -12.32
CA PHE A 32 11.59 -0.81 -11.68
C PHE A 32 10.45 -0.72 -12.68
N LEU A 33 9.78 -1.85 -12.93
CA LEU A 33 8.61 -1.92 -13.79
C LEU A 33 7.34 -1.98 -12.93
N VAL A 34 6.39 -1.10 -13.21
CA VAL A 34 5.05 -1.11 -12.60
C VAL A 34 4.06 -1.29 -13.74
N PHE A 35 3.35 -2.42 -13.72
CA PHE A 35 2.30 -2.70 -14.69
C PHE A 35 0.99 -2.15 -14.15
N GLU A 36 0.42 -1.17 -14.85
CA GLU A 36 -0.97 -0.79 -14.62
C GLU A 36 -1.86 -1.87 -15.22
N SER A 37 -2.56 -2.60 -14.36
CA SER A 37 -3.58 -3.54 -14.78
C SER A 37 -4.71 -2.74 -15.45
N THR A 38 -4.90 -2.94 -16.76
CA THR A 38 -6.10 -2.47 -17.49
C THR A 38 -7.29 -3.37 -17.25
N GLU A 39 -7.09 -4.56 -16.66
CA GLU A 39 -8.17 -5.18 -15.92
C GLU A 39 -8.49 -4.17 -14.81
N HIS A 40 -9.66 -3.52 -14.93
CA HIS A 40 -10.33 -2.94 -13.78
C HIS A 40 -10.02 -3.88 -12.61
N PRO A 41 -9.48 -3.39 -11.49
CA PRO A 41 -9.41 -4.25 -10.32
C PRO A 41 -10.79 -4.89 -10.24
N PRO A 42 -10.90 -6.23 -10.05
CA PRO A 42 -12.20 -6.83 -9.87
C PRO A 42 -12.95 -5.91 -8.90
N GLU A 43 -14.24 -5.64 -9.13
CA GLU A 43 -15.10 -4.89 -8.20
C GLU A 43 -15.25 -5.66 -6.87
N MET A 44 -14.13 -6.00 -6.27
CA MET A 44 -13.81 -6.77 -5.10
C MET A 44 -12.61 -5.98 -4.55
N GLU A 45 -12.82 -4.81 -3.96
CA GLU A 45 -12.79 -4.71 -2.50
C GLU A 45 -13.13 -3.27 -2.05
N ARG A 46 -13.91 -2.49 -2.82
CA ARG A 46 -14.39 -1.18 -2.34
C ARG A 46 -15.36 -1.30 -1.17
N GLU A 47 -15.92 -2.48 -0.94
CA GLU A 47 -16.56 -2.86 0.31
C GLU A 47 -15.60 -3.59 1.26
N ARG A 48 -14.37 -3.12 1.46
CA ARG A 48 -13.71 -3.32 2.76
C ARG A 48 -14.48 -2.48 3.78
N ARG A 49 -15.65 -3.01 4.15
CA ARG A 49 -16.62 -2.48 5.08
C ARG A 49 -15.90 -2.01 6.32
N VAL A 50 -16.24 -0.81 6.79
CA VAL A 50 -15.72 -0.25 8.05
C VAL A 50 -15.87 -1.29 9.17
N GLU A 51 -16.93 -2.11 9.12
CA GLU A 51 -17.12 -3.27 9.99
C GLU A 51 -15.94 -4.26 10.03
N GLN A 52 -15.28 -4.60 8.91
CA GLN A 52 -14.12 -5.50 8.91
C GLN A 52 -12.87 -4.85 9.52
N PHE A 53 -12.70 -3.54 9.32
CA PHE A 53 -11.64 -2.79 9.99
C PHE A 53 -11.90 -2.72 11.51
N LEU A 54 -13.13 -2.41 11.89
CA LEU A 54 -13.56 -2.37 13.29
C LEU A 54 -13.46 -3.75 13.94
N ASP A 55 -13.82 -4.85 13.30
CA ASP A 55 -13.70 -6.19 13.88
C ASP A 55 -12.24 -6.60 14.10
N LYS A 56 -11.34 -6.28 13.16
CA LYS A 56 -9.89 -6.50 13.34
C LYS A 56 -9.31 -5.64 14.45
N TRP A 57 -9.74 -4.40 14.56
CA TRP A 57 -9.22 -3.46 15.56
C TRP A 57 -9.80 -3.70 16.96
N THR A 58 -11.10 -3.98 17.05
CA THR A 58 -11.81 -4.33 18.29
C THR A 58 -11.57 -5.77 18.72
N GLY A 59 -10.95 -6.62 17.89
CA GLY A 59 -10.42 -7.92 18.29
C GLY A 59 -9.43 -7.82 19.46
N ILE A 60 -8.77 -6.68 19.62
CA ILE A 60 -7.90 -6.34 20.77
C ILE A 60 -8.71 -6.11 22.06
N LEU A 61 -9.98 -5.74 21.93
CA LEU A 61 -10.91 -5.42 23.02
C LEU A 61 -11.90 -6.57 23.31
N LYS A 62 -11.90 -7.65 22.53
CA LYS A 62 -12.72 -8.85 22.79
C LYS A 62 -12.20 -9.54 24.06
N GLY A 63 -12.83 -9.23 25.19
CA GLY A 63 -12.50 -9.79 26.51
C GLY A 63 -12.18 -8.73 27.58
N SER A 64 -12.09 -7.45 27.20
CA SER A 64 -11.88 -6.36 28.14
C SER A 64 -13.20 -5.68 28.44
N ASP A 65 -13.58 -5.58 29.73
CA ASP A 65 -14.69 -4.74 30.14
C ASP A 65 -14.26 -3.26 29.98
N PRO A 66 -14.88 -2.50 29.06
CA PRO A 66 -14.49 -1.11 28.82
C PRO A 66 -14.71 -0.21 30.04
N ASP A 67 -15.64 -0.57 30.94
CA ASP A 67 -15.88 0.20 32.17
C ASP A 67 -14.78 -0.05 33.20
N GLU A 68 -14.29 -1.29 33.33
CA GLU A 68 -13.15 -1.65 34.18
C GLU A 68 -11.85 -1.01 33.69
N ALA A 69 -11.57 -1.10 32.37
CA ALA A 69 -10.38 -0.49 31.77
C ALA A 69 -10.35 1.04 31.93
N LYS A 70 -11.52 1.69 31.81
CA LYS A 70 -11.66 3.13 32.03
C LYS A 70 -11.44 3.49 33.51
N HIS A 71 -11.99 2.71 34.42
CA HIS A 71 -11.82 2.92 35.85
C HIS A 71 -10.34 2.81 36.27
N ASP A 72 -9.63 1.79 35.79
CA ASP A 72 -8.21 1.59 36.09
C ASP A 72 -7.33 2.72 35.54
N TYR A 73 -7.58 3.16 34.31
CA TYR A 73 -6.87 4.30 33.71
C TYR A 73 -7.08 5.59 34.51
N LEU A 74 -8.32 5.87 34.92
CA LEU A 74 -8.63 7.07 35.71
C LEU A 74 -7.99 7.01 37.10
N ARG A 75 -8.03 5.83 37.75
CA ARG A 75 -7.36 5.65 39.05
C ARG A 75 -5.85 5.87 38.94
N GLY A 76 -5.18 5.30 37.95
CA GLY A 76 -3.72 5.45 37.78
C GLY A 76 -3.26 6.87 37.41
N LYS A 77 -4.15 7.72 36.88
CA LYS A 77 -3.80 9.09 36.46
C LYS A 77 -4.12 10.16 37.51
N TYR A 78 -5.14 9.91 38.32
CA TYR A 78 -5.68 10.90 39.26
C TYR A 78 -5.54 10.49 40.74
N THR A 79 -4.82 9.40 41.03
CA THR A 79 -4.40 9.01 42.39
C THR A 79 -2.89 9.01 42.47
#